data_AF-A0A7X7IA40-F1
#
_entry.id   AF-A0A7X7IA40-F1
#
_cell.length_a   1.000
_cell.length_b   1.000
_cell.length_c   1.000
_cell.angle_alpha   90.00
_cell.angle_beta   90.00
_cell.angle_gamma   90.00
#
_symmetry.space_group_name_H-M   'P 1'
#
loop_
_entity.id
_entity.type
_entity.pdbx_description
1 polymer ?
#
loop_
_entity_poly.entity_id
_entity_poly.type
_entity_poly.pdbx_seq_one_letter_code
_entity_poly.pdbx_strand_id
1 'polypeptide(L)'
;SLQEDSISDETKNYLDLEWTEVKWENSIDRITAAANPRQTERVPRGARFGFEMVYTVYSDQDRVSFADVLQAMKLLEDDYLGGAGSRGYGQVCFENIKVFWNSVADYQEGRVNLTTKTPLAQNETLGGIIEDLTKDQLQQLA
;
A
#
# COMPACT_ATOMS: atom_id res chain seq x y z
N SER A 1 2.61 -8.58 5.91
CA SER A 1 3.97 -9.10 6.20
C SER A 1 4.84 -8.98 4.96
N LEU A 2 6.18 -9.01 5.09
CA LEU A 2 7.09 -9.04 3.94
C LEU A 2 6.88 -10.33 3.13
N GLN A 3 6.83 -10.20 1.81
CA GLN A 3 6.96 -11.31 0.87
C GLN A 3 8.44 -11.51 0.58
N GLU A 4 9.08 -12.50 1.18
CA GLU A 4 10.55 -12.67 1.13
C GLU A 4 11.08 -12.91 -0.31
N ASP A 5 10.25 -13.50 -1.17
CA ASP A 5 10.51 -13.72 -2.60
C ASP A 5 10.42 -12.44 -3.44
N SER A 6 9.97 -11.32 -2.86
CA SER A 6 9.90 -10.03 -3.55
C SER A 6 11.24 -9.33 -3.69
N ILE A 7 12.20 -9.65 -2.81
CA ILE A 7 13.55 -9.11 -2.87
C ILE A 7 14.38 -10.02 -3.78
N SER A 8 14.88 -9.46 -4.89
CA SER A 8 15.67 -10.21 -5.86
C SER A 8 16.99 -10.69 -5.25
N ASP A 9 17.52 -11.80 -5.77
CA ASP A 9 18.82 -12.31 -5.31
C ASP A 9 19.97 -11.33 -5.59
N GLU A 10 19.85 -10.53 -6.65
CA GLU A 10 20.79 -9.42 -6.92
C GLU A 10 20.73 -8.37 -5.81
N THR A 11 19.53 -7.95 -5.39
CA THR A 11 19.36 -7.00 -4.29
C THR A 11 19.89 -7.56 -2.97
N LYS A 12 19.67 -8.85 -2.69
CA LYS A 12 20.18 -9.51 -1.47
C LYS A 12 21.71 -9.42 -1.33
N ASN A 13 22.45 -9.42 -2.45
CA ASN A 13 23.91 -9.30 -2.42
C ASN A 13 24.41 -7.93 -1.94
N TYR A 14 23.55 -6.91 -1.92
CA TYR A 14 23.89 -5.55 -1.50
C TYR A 14 23.21 -5.12 -0.19
N LEU A 15 22.46 -6.01 0.45
CA LEU A 15 21.87 -5.71 1.76
C LEU A 15 22.94 -5.75 2.86
N ASP A 16 22.87 -4.79 3.76
CA ASP A 16 23.74 -4.73 4.94
C ASP A 16 23.24 -5.64 6.08
N LEU A 17 21.93 -5.95 6.08
CA LEU A 17 21.24 -6.79 7.05
C LEU A 17 20.37 -7.83 6.32
N GLU A 18 19.68 -8.70 7.06
CA GLU A 18 18.92 -9.83 6.49
C GLU A 18 17.88 -9.41 5.44
N TRP A 19 17.18 -8.29 5.67
CA TRP A 19 16.08 -7.81 4.79
C TRP A 19 16.13 -6.31 4.52
N THR A 20 17.15 -5.61 5.00
CA THR A 20 17.26 -4.15 5.01
C THR A 20 18.65 -3.70 4.62
N GLU A 21 18.74 -2.45 4.15
CA GLU A 21 19.99 -1.81 3.76
C GLU A 21 20.23 -0.55 4.60
N VAL A 22 21.49 -0.21 4.81
CA VAL A 22 21.92 0.99 5.54
C VAL A 22 22.23 2.09 4.53
N LYS A 23 21.35 3.09 4.48
CA LYS A 23 21.60 4.30 3.71
C LYS A 23 22.40 5.30 4.54
N TRP A 24 23.52 5.74 3.98
CA TRP A 24 24.28 6.86 4.50
C TRP A 24 23.70 8.18 3.99
N GLU A 25 23.54 9.14 4.90
CA GLU A 25 23.24 10.52 4.58
C GLU A 25 24.26 11.44 5.23
N ASN A 26 24.53 12.59 4.61
CA ASN A 26 25.49 13.54 5.13
C ASN A 26 24.91 14.95 5.08
N SER A 27 25.07 15.68 6.18
CA SER A 27 24.84 17.13 6.19
C SER A 27 26.20 17.82 6.08
N ILE A 28 26.37 18.66 5.05
CA ILE A 28 27.63 19.38 4.80
C ILE A 28 27.46 20.84 5.22
N ASP A 29 28.35 21.32 6.09
CA ASP A 29 28.45 22.74 6.43
C ASP A 29 28.88 23.53 5.18
N ARG A 30 28.08 24.53 4.81
CA ARG A 30 28.29 25.32 3.59
C ARG A 30 29.51 26.25 3.65
N ILE A 31 30.02 26.56 4.83
CA ILE A 31 31.17 27.45 5.07
C ILE A 31 32.44 26.61 5.23
N THR A 32 32.40 25.61 6.11
CA THR A 32 33.61 24.83 6.48
C THR A 32 33.80 23.58 5.61
N ALA A 33 32.81 23.22 4.79
CA ALA A 33 32.75 21.95 4.05
C ALA A 33 32.86 20.70 4.95
N ALA A 34 32.65 20.84 6.26
CA ALA A 34 32.68 19.74 7.20
C ALA A 34 31.48 18.81 7.00
N ALA A 35 31.75 17.51 6.99
CA ALA A 35 30.76 16.45 6.87
C ALA A 35 30.27 15.98 8.25
N ASN A 36 28.97 15.74 8.38
CA ASN A 36 28.35 15.05 9.50
C ASN A 36 27.53 13.84 9.00
N PRO A 37 28.20 12.69 8.75
CA PRO A 37 27.55 11.51 8.21
C PRO A 37 26.69 10.81 9.26
N ARG A 38 25.54 10.31 8.83
CA ARG A 38 24.59 9.53 9.62
C ARG A 38 24.15 8.30 8.82
N GLN A 39 23.86 7.22 9.53
CA GLN A 39 23.29 6.01 8.95
C GLN A 39 21.78 5.95 9.20
N THR A 40 21.04 5.35 8.29
CA THR A 40 19.61 5.07 8.47
C THR A 40 19.28 3.75 7.77
N GLU A 41 18.76 2.80 8.52
CA GLU A 41 18.25 1.55 7.98
C GLU A 41 16.99 1.82 7.16
N ARG A 42 16.83 1.14 6.02
CA ARG A 42 15.63 1.20 5.19
C ARG A 42 15.31 -0.13 4.53
N VAL A 43 14.04 -0.31 4.21
CA VAL A 43 13.58 -1.40 3.37
C VAL A 43 14.06 -1.16 1.93
N PRO A 44 14.66 -2.17 1.26
CA PRO A 44 15.14 -2.02 -0.10
C PRO A 44 13.97 -1.84 -1.08
N ARG A 45 14.25 -1.15 -2.20
CA ARG A 45 13.28 -1.04 -3.30
C ARG A 45 12.91 -2.44 -3.82
N GLY A 46 11.64 -2.64 -4.12
CA GLY A 46 11.12 -3.89 -4.67
C GLY A 46 10.58 -4.85 -3.61
N ALA A 47 10.85 -4.60 -2.33
CA ALA A 47 10.19 -5.32 -1.24
C ALA A 47 8.67 -5.12 -1.31
N ARG A 48 7.91 -6.22 -1.29
CA ARG A 48 6.45 -6.23 -1.28
C ARG A 48 5.92 -6.66 0.07
N PHE A 49 4.83 -6.04 0.50
CA PHE A 49 4.16 -6.37 1.75
C PHE A 49 2.70 -6.72 1.49
N GLY A 50 2.25 -7.85 2.06
CA GLY A 50 0.82 -8.12 2.15
C GLY A 50 0.15 -7.12 3.09
N PHE A 51 -0.91 -6.47 2.61
CA PHE A 51 -1.73 -5.53 3.36
C PHE A 51 -3.22 -5.93 3.30
N GLU A 52 -3.99 -5.47 4.28
CA GLU A 52 -5.44 -5.67 4.35
C GLU A 52 -6.07 -4.41 4.95
N MET A 53 -7.24 -4.03 4.43
CA MET A 53 -8.05 -2.93 4.94
C MET A 53 -9.49 -3.39 5.08
N VAL A 54 -10.14 -3.02 6.19
CA VAL A 54 -11.55 -3.26 6.43
C VAL A 54 -12.27 -1.91 6.50
N TYR A 55 -13.25 -1.72 5.63
CA TYR A 55 -14.10 -0.53 5.60
C TYR A 55 -15.52 -0.92 6.02
N THR A 56 -16.02 -0.33 7.11
CA THR A 56 -17.34 -0.63 7.65
C THR A 56 -18.36 0.40 7.15
N VAL A 57 -19.46 -0.08 6.58
CA VAL A 57 -20.58 0.74 6.11
C VAL A 57 -21.64 0.84 7.21
N TYR A 58 -21.94 2.05 7.67
CA TYR A 58 -23.00 2.32 8.66
C TYR A 58 -24.23 2.98 8.02
N SER A 59 -24.04 3.61 6.86
CA SER A 59 -25.09 4.27 6.09
C SER A 59 -24.87 4.09 4.59
N ASP A 60 -25.91 4.31 3.78
CA ASP A 60 -25.81 4.20 2.32
C ASP A 60 -24.77 5.17 1.73
N GLN A 61 -24.54 6.32 2.38
CA GLN A 61 -23.54 7.29 1.96
C GLN A 61 -22.11 6.76 2.07
N ASP A 62 -21.83 5.92 3.08
CA ASP A 62 -20.49 5.35 3.29
C ASP A 62 -20.08 4.46 2.11
N ARG A 63 -21.04 3.80 1.46
CA ARG A 63 -20.76 2.99 0.26
C ARG A 63 -20.09 3.82 -0.83
N VAL A 64 -20.59 5.03 -1.07
CA VAL A 64 -20.03 5.94 -2.08
C VAL A 64 -18.72 6.56 -1.59
N SER A 65 -18.64 6.89 -0.31
CA SER A 65 -17.44 7.46 0.32
C SER A 65 -16.24 6.50 0.31
N PHE A 66 -16.46 5.20 0.09
CA PHE A 66 -15.37 4.26 -0.16
C PHE A 66 -14.49 4.68 -1.35
N ALA A 67 -15.05 5.34 -2.37
CA ALA A 67 -14.26 5.87 -3.49
C ALA A 67 -13.22 6.91 -3.03
N ASP A 68 -13.49 7.65 -1.95
CA ASP A 68 -12.55 8.63 -1.39
C ASP A 68 -11.36 7.93 -0.72
N VAL A 69 -11.55 6.72 -0.19
CA VAL A 69 -10.46 5.88 0.34
C VAL A 69 -9.52 5.46 -0.79
N LEU A 70 -10.08 4.99 -1.91
CA LEU A 70 -9.27 4.63 -3.08
C LEU A 70 -8.52 5.84 -3.64
N GLN A 71 -9.15 7.01 -3.66
CA GLN A 71 -8.51 8.26 -4.06
C GLN A 71 -7.38 8.65 -3.09
N ALA A 72 -7.58 8.50 -1.78
CA ALA A 72 -6.54 8.76 -0.78
C ALA A 72 -5.36 7.79 -0.93
N MET A 73 -5.62 6.51 -1.23
CA MET A 73 -4.56 5.55 -1.57
C MET A 73 -3.79 6.01 -2.82
N LYS A 74 -4.48 6.54 -3.83
CA LYS A 74 -3.83 7.06 -5.04
C LYS A 74 -2.94 8.27 -4.74
N LEU A 75 -3.43 9.18 -3.89
CA LEU A 75 -2.64 10.32 -3.42
C LEU A 75 -1.39 9.87 -2.65
N LEU A 76 -1.48 8.76 -1.90
CA LEU A 76 -0.32 8.20 -1.19
C LEU A 76 0.74 7.63 -2.15
N GLU A 77 0.36 7.10 -3.32
CA GLU A 77 1.34 6.70 -4.36
C GLU A 77 2.09 7.89 -4.96
N ASP A 78 1.43 9.05 -5.02
CA ASP A 78 2.02 10.31 -5.47
C ASP A 78 2.81 11.03 -4.35
N ASP A 79 2.69 10.54 -3.11
CA ASP A 79 3.39 11.03 -1.92
C ASP A 79 4.26 9.90 -1.31
N TYR A 80 4.56 9.96 -0.01
CA TYR A 80 5.38 8.97 0.67
C TYR A 80 4.76 8.46 1.97
N LEU A 81 5.10 7.21 2.30
CA LEU A 81 4.79 6.57 3.56
C LEU A 81 6.01 6.57 4.49
N GLY A 82 5.84 7.07 5.72
CA GLY A 82 6.88 7.07 6.74
C GLY A 82 7.78 8.33 6.72
N GLY A 83 9.03 8.17 7.14
CA GLY A 83 9.96 9.29 7.35
C GLY A 83 10.80 9.65 6.12
N ALA A 84 11.32 10.89 6.10
CA ALA A 84 12.32 11.38 5.15
C ALA A 84 11.93 11.34 3.65
N GLY A 85 10.63 11.38 3.32
CA GLY A 85 10.18 11.29 1.93
C GLY A 85 10.68 12.38 1.00
N SER A 86 10.89 13.61 1.51
CA SER A 86 11.56 14.69 0.76
C SER A 86 12.99 14.36 0.31
N ARG A 87 13.60 13.31 0.86
CA ARG A 87 14.92 12.76 0.49
C ARG A 87 14.82 11.45 -0.30
N GLY A 88 13.63 11.14 -0.84
CA GLY A 88 13.36 9.98 -1.70
C GLY A 88 13.11 8.68 -0.95
N TYR A 89 12.52 8.73 0.24
CA TYR A 89 12.09 7.55 1.01
C TYR A 89 10.58 7.36 0.89
N GLY A 90 10.10 6.15 1.15
CA GLY A 90 8.68 5.91 1.39
C GLY A 90 7.80 5.94 0.15
N GLN A 91 8.34 6.00 -1.06
CA GLN A 91 7.53 5.82 -2.26
C GLN A 91 6.94 4.41 -2.27
N VAL A 92 5.62 4.32 -2.43
CA VAL A 92 4.87 3.06 -2.45
C VAL A 92 4.02 2.97 -3.72
N CYS A 93 3.61 1.75 -4.05
CA CYS A 93 2.58 1.48 -5.04
C CYS A 93 1.70 0.34 -4.52
N PHE A 94 0.43 0.34 -4.91
CA PHE A 94 -0.51 -0.72 -4.57
C PHE A 94 -0.74 -1.61 -5.78
N GLU A 95 -0.51 -2.91 -5.59
CA GLU A 95 -0.62 -3.91 -6.65
C GLU A 95 -1.50 -5.08 -6.19
N ASN A 96 -2.02 -5.86 -7.14
CA ASN A 96 -2.76 -7.10 -6.89
C ASN A 96 -3.94 -6.92 -5.91
N ILE A 97 -4.74 -5.88 -6.12
CA ILE A 97 -5.81 -5.50 -5.20
C ILE A 97 -7.06 -6.32 -5.49
N LYS A 98 -7.71 -6.79 -4.43
CA LYS A 98 -9.02 -7.43 -4.45
C LYS A 98 -9.93 -6.72 -3.47
N VAL A 99 -11.10 -6.28 -3.92
CA VAL A 99 -12.12 -5.65 -3.09
C VAL A 99 -13.27 -6.62 -2.93
N PHE A 100 -13.75 -6.81 -1.70
CA PHE A 100 -14.86 -7.71 -1.39
C PHE A 100 -15.98 -6.94 -0.69
N TRP A 101 -17.22 -7.26 -1.05
CA TRP A 101 -18.40 -6.80 -0.31
C TRP A 101 -18.89 -7.93 0.60
N ASN A 102 -19.07 -7.64 1.89
CA ASN A 102 -19.69 -8.56 2.84
C ASN A 102 -20.95 -7.91 3.40
N SER A 103 -22.10 -8.31 2.88
CA SER A 103 -23.41 -7.87 3.35
C SER A 103 -23.74 -8.50 4.72
N VAL A 104 -24.75 -7.96 5.41
CA VAL A 104 -25.28 -8.56 6.65
C VAL A 104 -25.70 -10.02 6.43
N ALA A 105 -26.36 -10.31 5.30
CA ALA A 105 -26.77 -11.66 4.94
C ALA A 105 -25.57 -12.60 4.78
N ASP A 106 -24.45 -12.13 4.22
CA ASP A 106 -23.24 -12.96 4.10
C ASP A 106 -22.67 -13.38 5.46
N TYR A 107 -22.72 -12.50 6.45
CA TYR A 107 -22.31 -12.85 7.81
C TYR A 107 -23.29 -13.84 8.46
N GLN A 108 -24.59 -13.68 8.23
CA GLN A 108 -25.62 -14.59 8.76
C GLN A 108 -25.54 -15.99 8.14
N GLU A 109 -25.21 -16.08 6.85
CA GLU A 109 -25.12 -17.33 6.10
C GLU A 109 -23.71 -17.94 6.08
N GLY A 110 -22.70 -17.26 6.64
CA GLY A 110 -21.32 -17.73 6.66
C GLY A 110 -20.57 -17.60 5.32
N ARG A 111 -21.04 -16.76 4.39
CA ARG A 111 -20.46 -16.53 3.05
C ARG A 111 -19.37 -15.44 3.02
N VAL A 112 -18.53 -15.39 4.06
CA VAL A 112 -17.49 -14.35 4.24
C VAL A 112 -16.07 -14.86 4.02
N ASN A 113 -15.90 -16.12 3.64
CA ASN A 113 -14.58 -16.67 3.33
C ASN A 113 -14.02 -16.08 2.02
N LEU A 114 -13.08 -15.15 2.15
CA LEU A 114 -12.47 -14.42 1.02
C LEU A 114 -11.66 -15.32 0.07
N THR A 115 -11.26 -16.52 0.50
CA THR A 115 -10.56 -17.47 -0.39
C THR A 115 -11.48 -18.08 -1.44
N THR A 116 -12.78 -18.18 -1.13
CA THR A 116 -13.79 -18.79 -2.01
C THR A 116 -14.80 -17.77 -2.55
N LYS A 117 -14.89 -16.60 -1.93
CA LYS A 117 -15.81 -15.54 -2.34
C LYS A 117 -15.30 -14.86 -3.60
N THR A 118 -16.20 -14.55 -4.52
CA THR A 118 -15.86 -13.75 -5.71
C THR A 118 -15.64 -12.28 -5.29
N PRO A 119 -14.51 -11.66 -5.67
CA PRO A 119 -14.28 -10.24 -5.44
C PRO A 119 -15.34 -9.38 -6.14
N LEU A 120 -15.68 -8.25 -5.53
CA LEU A 120 -16.46 -7.18 -6.16
C LEU A 120 -15.65 -6.54 -7.31
N ALA A 121 -14.35 -6.34 -7.09
CA ALA A 121 -13.40 -5.91 -8.11
C ALA A 121 -12.03 -6.53 -7.83
N GLN A 122 -11.26 -6.77 -8.90
CA GLN A 122 -9.91 -7.27 -8.82
C GLN A 122 -9.09 -6.69 -9.98
N ASN A 123 -7.94 -6.09 -9.66
CA ASN A 123 -7.06 -5.51 -10.65
C ASN A 123 -5.60 -5.55 -10.18
N GLU A 124 -4.69 -5.60 -11.15
CA GLU A 124 -3.24 -5.55 -10.90
C GLU A 124 -2.80 -4.19 -10.33
N THR A 125 -3.53 -3.11 -10.65
CA THR A 125 -3.18 -1.74 -10.24
C THR A 125 -4.32 -1.05 -9.50
N LEU A 126 -3.99 -0.11 -8.61
CA LEU A 126 -4.99 0.74 -7.95
C LEU A 126 -5.81 1.56 -8.94
N GLY A 127 -5.19 2.07 -10.02
CA GLY A 127 -5.89 2.81 -11.06
C GLY A 127 -7.01 1.98 -11.70
N GLY A 128 -6.73 0.72 -12.03
CA GLY A 128 -7.74 -0.17 -12.56
C GLY A 128 -8.86 -0.50 -11.57
N ILE A 129 -8.57 -0.62 -10.26
CA ILE A 129 -9.64 -0.74 -9.24
C ILE A 129 -10.55 0.49 -9.22
N ILE A 130 -9.99 1.69 -9.34
CA ILE A 130 -10.76 2.94 -9.36
C ILE A 130 -11.67 3.00 -10.59
N GLU A 131 -11.20 2.51 -11.74
CA GLU A 131 -12.00 2.40 -12.96
C GLU A 131 -13.10 1.33 -12.85
N ASP A 132 -12.78 0.19 -12.24
CA ASP A 132 -13.68 -0.96 -12.08
C ASP A 132 -14.80 -0.72 -11.03
N LEU A 133 -14.56 0.16 -10.04
CA LEU A 133 -15.48 0.50 -8.95
C LEU A 133 -16.07 1.91 -9.10
N THR A 134 -17.04 2.03 -9.99
CA THR A 134 -17.79 3.28 -10.15
C THR A 134 -18.67 3.58 -8.93
N LYS A 135 -18.95 4.87 -8.70
CA LYS A 135 -19.87 5.30 -7.63
C LYS A 135 -21.26 4.66 -7.76
N ASP A 136 -21.74 4.44 -8.98
CA ASP A 136 -23.03 3.80 -9.22
C ASP A 136 -23.04 2.33 -8.80
N GLN A 137 -21.96 1.58 -9.05
CA GLN A 137 -21.83 0.20 -8.57
C GLN A 137 -21.79 0.15 -7.04
N LEU A 138 -21.06 1.07 -6.40
CA LEU A 138 -21.00 1.17 -4.94
C LEU A 138 -22.36 1.51 -4.32
N GLN A 139 -23.12 2.41 -4.95
CA GLN A 139 -24.47 2.80 -4.51
C GLN A 139 -25.45 1.63 -4.54
N GLN A 140 -25.29 0.72 -5.52
CA GLN A 140 -26.17 -0.44 -5.73
C GLN A 140 -25.88 -1.63 -4.81
N LEU A 141 -24.81 -1.57 -4.00
CA LEU A 141 -24.53 -2.62 -3.02
C LEU A 141 -25.65 -2.65 -1.98
N ALA A 142 -26.23 -3.83 -1.77
CA ALA A 142 -27.24 -4.09 -0.75
C ALA A 142 -26.60 -4.79 0.45
#